data_AF-A0A8M8UME3-F1
#
_entry.id   AF-A0A8M8UME3-F1
#
_cell.length_a   1.000
_cell.length_b   1.000
_cell.length_c   1.000
_cell.angle_alpha   90.00
_cell.angle_beta   90.00
_cell.angle_gamma   90.00
#
_symmetry.space_group_name_H-M   'P 1'
#
loop_
_entity.id
_entity.type
_entity.pdbx_description
1 polymer ?
#
loop_
_entity_poly.entity_id
_entity_poly.type
_entity_poly.pdbx_seq_one_letter_code
_entity_poly.pdbx_strand_id
1 'polypeptide(L)'
;MDFRSFVSLAIFLSALLLSSSPQVLAEDVSSMVEASLKVSTPFSTELDTLQKQINYTFRSVGLLRRPMTHASFSEENNKALSILGASIIETSVSLQSLIKDVDISAKDLNVKIADVSKVESSCNSDGTRLGLQKIVRVSHKTNVTSPAVVCGAFRAIFGAIAIDAVSSDEAGRIYGKVHSGIGRAATM
;
A
#
# COMPACT_ATOMS: atom_id res chain seq x y z
N MET A 1 -48.59 -15.32 -34.07
CA MET A 1 -47.35 -15.79 -33.39
C MET A 1 -46.28 -15.84 -34.45
N ASP A 2 -45.34 -14.89 -34.41
CA ASP A 2 -44.42 -14.62 -35.51
C ASP A 2 -43.29 -15.64 -35.59
N PHE A 3 -42.87 -15.97 -36.81
CA PHE A 3 -41.79 -16.91 -37.15
C PHE A 3 -40.46 -16.61 -36.44
N ARG A 4 -40.24 -15.35 -36.05
CA ARG A 4 -39.08 -14.89 -35.26
C ARG A 4 -39.07 -15.41 -33.82
N SER A 5 -40.24 -15.69 -33.23
CA SER A 5 -40.35 -16.18 -31.85
C SER A 5 -40.03 -17.68 -31.73
N PHE A 6 -40.24 -18.45 -32.81
CA PHE A 6 -39.94 -19.89 -32.87
C PHE A 6 -38.44 -20.18 -32.94
N VAL A 7 -37.68 -19.35 -33.66
CA VAL A 7 -36.22 -19.50 -33.80
C VAL A 7 -35.50 -19.17 -32.48
N SER A 8 -35.98 -18.17 -31.73
CA SER A 8 -35.41 -17.81 -30.43
C SER A 8 -35.66 -18.86 -29.33
N LEU A 9 -36.81 -19.55 -29.37
CA LEU A 9 -37.13 -20.58 -28.38
C LEU A 9 -36.35 -21.89 -28.64
N ALA A 10 -36.10 -22.22 -29.91
CA ALA A 10 -35.33 -23.41 -30.29
C ALA A 10 -33.83 -23.30 -29.95
N ILE A 11 -33.25 -22.10 -30.00
CA ILE A 11 -31.85 -21.85 -29.61
C ILE A 11 -31.67 -21.89 -28.09
N PHE A 12 -32.69 -21.49 -27.32
CA PHE A 12 -32.64 -21.57 -25.86
C PHE A 12 -32.77 -22.99 -25.32
N LEU A 13 -33.50 -23.89 -26.00
CA LEU A 13 -33.63 -25.29 -25.55
C LEU A 13 -32.42 -26.18 -25.87
N SER A 14 -31.59 -25.84 -26.85
CA SER A 14 -30.38 -26.63 -27.18
C SER A 14 -29.18 -26.29 -26.30
N ALA A 15 -29.18 -25.14 -25.62
CA ALA A 15 -28.10 -24.74 -24.71
C ALA A 15 -28.23 -25.33 -23.29
N LEU A 16 -29.36 -25.97 -22.96
CA LEU A 16 -29.64 -26.52 -21.63
C LEU A 16 -29.33 -28.03 -21.49
N LEU A 17 -28.82 -28.69 -22.54
CA LEU A 17 -28.57 -30.14 -22.54
C LEU A 17 -27.09 -30.55 -22.72
N LEU A 18 -26.14 -29.63 -22.55
CA LEU A 18 -24.69 -29.91 -22.74
C LEU A 18 -23.79 -29.57 -21.54
N SER A 19 -24.32 -29.36 -20.34
CA SER A 19 -23.51 -29.04 -19.14
C SER A 19 -23.60 -30.08 -18.01
N SER A 20 -23.76 -31.35 -18.35
CA SER A 20 -23.56 -32.46 -17.39
C SER A 20 -22.25 -33.20 -17.69
N SER A 21 -21.15 -32.70 -17.14
CA SER A 21 -19.88 -33.44 -17.05
C SER A 21 -19.73 -34.00 -15.63
N PRO A 22 -19.48 -35.31 -15.45
CA PRO A 22 -19.18 -35.87 -14.14
C PRO A 22 -17.70 -35.63 -13.85
N GLN A 23 -17.38 -34.77 -12.88
CA GLN A 23 -16.03 -34.70 -12.30
C GLN A 23 -16.07 -35.16 -10.85
N VAL A 24 -15.72 -36.43 -10.73
CA VAL A 24 -15.43 -37.21 -9.54
C VAL A 24 -14.11 -36.73 -8.92
N LEU A 25 -14.09 -36.60 -7.59
CA LEU A 25 -12.94 -36.58 -6.66
C LEU A 25 -11.78 -35.60 -6.94
N ALA A 26 -11.88 -34.38 -6.40
CA ALA A 26 -10.71 -33.51 -6.20
C ALA A 26 -10.85 -32.57 -4.98
N GLU A 27 -11.61 -32.96 -3.94
CA GLU A 27 -11.90 -32.07 -2.80
C GLU A 27 -10.98 -32.22 -1.57
N ASP A 28 -10.04 -33.17 -1.55
CA ASP A 28 -9.29 -33.48 -0.31
C ASP A 28 -7.80 -33.07 -0.31
N VAL A 29 -7.28 -32.51 -1.41
CA VAL A 29 -5.83 -32.18 -1.51
C VAL A 29 -5.55 -30.68 -1.33
N SER A 30 -6.54 -29.80 -1.57
CA SER A 30 -6.34 -28.34 -1.45
C SER A 30 -6.19 -27.87 -0.01
N SER A 31 -6.91 -28.49 0.94
CA SER A 31 -6.89 -28.12 2.35
C SER A 31 -5.57 -28.49 3.07
N MET A 32 -4.76 -29.40 2.51
CA MET A 32 -3.49 -29.81 3.13
C MET A 32 -2.29 -28.99 2.65
N VAL A 33 -2.42 -28.21 1.56
CA VAL A 33 -1.32 -27.39 1.02
C VAL A 33 -1.31 -25.97 1.62
N GLU A 34 -2.43 -25.49 2.15
CA GLU A 34 -2.50 -24.14 2.75
C GLU A 34 -1.93 -24.07 4.18
N ALA A 35 -1.69 -25.23 4.81
CA ALA A 35 -0.90 -25.36 6.02
C ALA A 35 0.61 -25.53 5.73
N SER A 36 1.07 -25.14 4.54
CA SER A 36 2.49 -25.04 4.24
C SER A 36 3.12 -24.00 5.16
N LEU A 37 3.96 -24.50 6.08
CA LEU A 37 4.85 -23.74 6.95
C LEU A 37 5.23 -22.42 6.29
N LYS A 38 4.75 -21.29 6.83
CA LYS A 38 5.27 -19.96 6.48
C LYS A 38 6.76 -19.97 6.78
N VAL A 39 7.59 -20.32 5.79
CA VAL A 39 9.03 -20.16 5.88
C VAL A 39 9.26 -18.65 5.85
N SER A 40 9.42 -18.08 7.05
CA SER A 40 9.70 -16.67 7.24
C SER A 40 11.12 -16.39 6.74
N THR A 41 11.22 -15.75 5.57
CA THR A 41 12.46 -15.11 5.14
C THR A 41 12.77 -13.90 6.04
N PRO A 42 14.03 -13.44 6.12
CA PRO A 42 14.37 -12.18 6.77
C PRO A 42 13.48 -11.02 6.26
N PHE A 43 13.35 -10.91 4.94
CA PHE A 43 12.52 -9.91 4.28
C PHE A 43 11.05 -9.92 4.75
N SER A 44 10.39 -11.08 4.77
CA SER A 44 9.01 -11.17 5.29
C SER A 44 8.90 -10.78 6.78
N THR A 45 9.92 -11.10 7.58
CA THR A 45 9.94 -10.77 9.02
C THR A 45 10.09 -9.25 9.24
N GLU A 46 10.92 -8.60 8.41
CA GLU A 46 11.08 -7.14 8.41
C GLU A 46 9.79 -6.45 7.97
N LEU A 47 9.08 -7.00 6.96
CA LEU A 47 7.77 -6.47 6.55
C LEU A 47 6.72 -6.61 7.66
N ASP A 48 6.69 -7.74 8.37
CA ASP A 48 5.79 -7.93 9.52
C ASP A 48 6.11 -6.96 10.66
N THR A 49 7.39 -6.67 10.88
CA THR A 49 7.82 -5.66 11.86
C THR A 49 7.38 -4.26 11.44
N LEU A 50 7.55 -3.92 10.16
CA LEU A 50 7.14 -2.63 9.61
C LEU A 50 5.63 -2.41 9.77
N GLN A 51 4.80 -3.42 9.48
CA GLN A 51 3.34 -3.37 9.68
C GLN A 51 2.97 -3.04 11.14
N LYS A 52 3.66 -3.63 12.11
CA LYS A 52 3.47 -3.33 13.54
C LYS A 52 3.87 -1.88 13.87
N GLN A 53 5.00 -1.41 13.34
CA GLN A 53 5.49 -0.03 13.58
C GLN A 53 4.55 1.03 13.02
N ILE A 54 3.99 0.81 11.83
CA ILE A 54 3.02 1.74 11.21
C ILE A 54 1.59 1.53 11.73
N ASN A 55 1.38 0.50 12.57
CA ASN A 55 0.09 0.08 13.09
C ASN A 55 -0.98 -0.11 11.99
N TYR A 56 -0.58 -0.82 10.93
CA TYR A 56 -1.45 -1.16 9.80
C TYR A 56 -1.12 -2.57 9.28
N THR A 57 -2.14 -3.42 9.19
CA THR A 57 -2.03 -4.76 8.64
C THR A 57 -2.61 -4.76 7.23
N PHE A 58 -1.74 -5.02 6.24
CA PHE A 58 -2.15 -5.11 4.85
C PHE A 58 -3.01 -6.35 4.63
N ARG A 59 -4.10 -6.19 3.88
CA ARG A 59 -4.94 -7.31 3.42
C ARG A 59 -4.16 -8.17 2.44
N SER A 60 -3.35 -7.54 1.59
CA SER A 60 -2.40 -8.20 0.70
C SER A 60 -0.96 -7.79 1.01
N VAL A 61 -0.18 -8.68 1.62
CA VAL A 61 1.25 -8.45 1.91
C VAL A 61 2.06 -8.16 0.63
N GLY A 62 1.59 -8.62 -0.53
CA GLY A 62 2.16 -8.26 -1.84
C GLY A 62 2.22 -6.74 -2.07
N LEU A 63 1.23 -6.00 -1.56
CA LEU A 63 1.17 -4.54 -1.66
C LEU A 63 2.21 -3.82 -0.79
N LEU A 64 2.73 -4.46 0.27
CA LEU A 64 3.80 -3.88 1.09
C LEU A 64 5.21 -4.16 0.53
N ARG A 65 5.38 -5.26 -0.23
CA ARG A 65 6.67 -5.57 -0.89
C ARG A 65 7.07 -4.49 -1.89
N ARG A 66 6.11 -3.96 -2.63
CA ARG A 66 6.35 -2.99 -3.71
C ARG A 66 6.87 -1.63 -3.22
N PRO A 67 6.31 -1.00 -2.16
CA PRO A 67 6.90 0.16 -1.49
C PRO A 67 8.38 0.00 -1.12
N MET A 68 8.79 -1.21 -0.73
CA MET A 68 10.17 -1.53 -0.34
C MET A 68 11.06 -1.91 -1.53
N THR A 69 10.66 -1.56 -2.76
CA THR A 69 11.40 -1.88 -3.98
C THR A 69 11.68 -0.62 -4.77
N HIS A 70 12.94 -0.17 -4.79
CA HIS A 70 13.34 1.01 -5.56
C HIS A 70 13.37 0.70 -7.06
N ALA A 71 13.18 1.72 -7.91
CA ALA A 71 13.17 1.58 -9.36
C ALA A 71 14.50 1.04 -9.95
N SER A 72 15.59 1.15 -9.21
CA SER A 72 16.86 0.55 -9.62
C SER A 72 16.95 -0.96 -9.39
N PHE A 73 16.05 -1.54 -8.58
CA PHE A 73 16.02 -2.97 -8.27
C PHE A 73 15.16 -3.77 -9.25
N SER A 74 14.01 -3.21 -9.67
CA SER A 74 13.04 -3.89 -10.54
C SER A 74 12.13 -2.89 -11.26
N GLU A 75 11.57 -3.30 -12.40
CA GLU A 75 10.46 -2.61 -13.08
C GLU A 75 9.21 -2.55 -12.19
N GLU A 76 8.99 -3.60 -11.39
CA GLU A 76 7.95 -3.58 -10.36
C GLU A 76 8.48 -2.86 -9.11
N ASN A 77 8.28 -1.54 -9.07
CA ASN A 77 8.84 -0.69 -8.03
C ASN A 77 7.83 0.29 -7.39
N ASN A 78 8.37 1.06 -6.45
CA ASN A 78 7.66 2.00 -5.60
C ASN A 78 7.41 3.38 -6.22
N LYS A 79 7.88 3.67 -7.46
CA LYS A 79 7.85 5.03 -8.01
C LYS A 79 6.44 5.59 -8.11
N ALA A 80 5.51 4.83 -8.68
CA ALA A 80 4.11 5.25 -8.81
C ALA A 80 3.44 5.41 -7.43
N LEU A 81 3.68 4.47 -6.52
CA LEU A 81 3.17 4.51 -5.15
C LEU A 81 3.71 5.73 -4.38
N SER A 82 4.98 6.08 -4.60
CA SER A 82 5.61 7.25 -3.98
C SER A 82 4.99 8.56 -4.46
N ILE A 83 4.54 8.63 -5.72
CA ILE A 83 3.85 9.82 -6.25
C ILE A 83 2.48 9.95 -5.57
N LEU A 84 1.69 8.89 -5.58
CA LEU A 84 0.39 8.86 -4.89
C LEU A 84 0.52 9.20 -3.40
N GLY A 85 1.49 8.58 -2.73
CA GLY A 85 1.77 8.81 -1.32
C GLY A 85 2.16 10.25 -0.99
N ALA A 86 2.90 10.93 -1.87
CA ALA A 86 3.21 12.35 -1.71
C ALA A 86 1.92 13.19 -1.70
N SER A 87 1.04 12.97 -2.68
CA SER A 87 -0.25 13.69 -2.75
C SER A 87 -1.14 13.41 -1.54
N ILE A 88 -1.18 12.17 -1.05
CA ILE A 88 -1.93 11.81 0.17
C ILE A 88 -1.38 12.56 1.39
N ILE A 89 -0.06 12.60 1.57
CA ILE A 89 0.57 13.29 2.71
C ILE A 89 0.24 14.79 2.68
N GLU A 90 0.43 15.44 1.54
CA GLU A 90 0.14 16.87 1.36
C GLU A 90 -1.35 17.18 1.60
N THR A 91 -2.24 16.33 1.05
CA THR A 91 -3.69 16.44 1.24
C THR A 91 -4.06 16.25 2.71
N SER A 92 -3.48 15.26 3.38
CA SER A 92 -3.75 14.98 4.79
C SER A 92 -3.35 16.15 5.68
N VAL A 93 -2.16 16.72 5.49
CA VAL A 93 -1.70 17.89 6.25
C VAL A 93 -2.57 19.10 5.98
N SER A 94 -2.98 19.32 4.73
CA SER A 94 -3.88 20.40 4.36
C SER A 94 -5.23 20.26 5.06
N LEU A 95 -5.83 19.08 4.96
CA LEU A 95 -7.13 18.75 5.55
C LEU A 95 -7.09 18.90 7.08
N GLN A 96 -6.09 18.33 7.75
CA GLN A 96 -5.96 18.43 9.21
C GLN A 96 -5.74 19.87 9.68
N SER A 97 -5.03 20.68 8.89
CA SER A 97 -4.84 22.10 9.21
C SER A 97 -6.15 22.86 9.14
N LEU A 98 -6.95 22.65 8.09
CA LEU A 98 -8.27 23.30 7.91
C LEU A 98 -9.33 22.80 8.89
N ILE A 99 -9.29 21.52 9.27
CA ILE A 99 -10.16 20.98 10.34
C ILE A 99 -9.86 21.68 11.67
N LYS A 100 -8.59 21.94 11.96
CA LYS A 100 -8.16 22.58 13.21
C LYS A 100 -8.47 24.09 13.22
N ASP A 101 -8.28 24.74 12.07
CA ASP A 101 -8.45 26.17 11.90
C ASP A 101 -8.87 26.45 10.45
N VAL A 102 -10.17 26.68 10.25
CA VAL A 102 -10.74 26.95 8.92
C VAL A 102 -10.33 28.33 8.39
N ASP A 103 -9.90 29.23 9.29
CA ASP A 103 -9.48 30.60 8.97
C ASP A 103 -7.96 30.70 8.74
N ILE A 104 -7.24 29.58 8.72
CA ILE A 104 -5.80 29.54 8.42
C ILE A 104 -5.51 30.25 7.09
N SER A 105 -4.51 31.14 7.09
CA SER A 105 -4.13 31.85 5.88
C SER A 105 -3.60 30.89 4.82
N ALA A 106 -3.87 31.17 3.53
CA ALA A 106 -3.31 30.39 2.42
C ALA A 106 -1.78 30.32 2.46
N LYS A 107 -1.11 31.37 2.97
CA LYS A 107 0.34 31.41 3.16
C LYS A 107 0.78 30.38 4.20
N ASP A 108 0.16 30.37 5.37
CA ASP A 108 0.56 29.47 6.46
C ASP A 108 0.22 28.01 6.15
N LEU A 109 -0.88 27.76 5.45
CA LEU A 109 -1.22 26.44 4.93
C LEU A 109 -0.15 25.93 3.95
N ASN A 110 0.27 26.77 2.99
CA ASN A 110 1.32 26.39 2.03
C ASN A 110 2.67 26.15 2.71
N VAL A 111 3.00 26.87 3.79
CA VAL A 111 4.21 26.58 4.58
C VAL A 111 4.15 25.17 5.17
N LYS A 112 3.02 24.80 5.79
CA LYS A 112 2.83 23.45 6.36
C LYS A 112 2.93 22.34 5.30
N ILE A 113 2.32 22.56 4.13
CA ILE A 113 2.41 21.61 3.00
C ILE A 113 3.87 21.49 2.55
N ALA A 114 4.54 22.61 2.29
CA ALA A 114 5.94 22.61 1.84
C ALA A 114 6.87 21.91 2.84
N ASP A 115 6.64 22.08 4.14
CA ASP A 115 7.42 21.44 5.20
C ASP A 115 7.35 19.91 5.14
N VAL A 116 6.16 19.33 4.93
CA VAL A 116 6.03 17.87 4.83
C VAL A 116 6.53 17.31 3.49
N SER A 117 6.58 18.13 2.45
CA SER A 117 7.13 17.76 1.13
C SER A 117 8.66 17.76 1.09
N LYS A 118 9.35 18.35 2.09
CA LYS A 118 10.82 18.36 2.17
C LYS A 118 11.37 16.94 2.33
N VAL A 119 12.29 16.57 1.45
CA VAL A 119 12.89 15.23 1.46
C VAL A 119 13.67 14.97 2.75
N GLU A 120 14.63 15.84 3.06
CA GLU A 120 15.58 15.63 4.16
C GLU A 120 14.93 15.67 5.55
N SER A 121 14.13 16.70 5.81
CA SER A 121 13.62 16.99 7.16
C SER A 121 12.30 16.29 7.49
N SER A 122 11.54 15.80 6.50
CA SER A 122 10.22 15.17 6.71
C SER A 122 10.25 13.67 6.38
N CYS A 123 10.05 13.27 5.12
CA CYS A 123 9.89 11.86 4.78
C CYS A 123 11.16 11.02 4.97
N ASN A 124 12.37 11.59 4.77
CA ASN A 124 13.61 10.86 5.06
C ASN A 124 13.79 10.64 6.57
N SER A 125 13.47 11.64 7.39
CA SER A 125 13.63 11.53 8.85
C SER A 125 12.65 10.49 9.43
N ASP A 126 11.39 10.50 8.99
CA ASP A 126 10.40 9.50 9.39
C ASP A 126 10.74 8.10 8.84
N GLY A 127 11.17 8.00 7.58
CA GLY A 127 11.60 6.73 7.00
C GLY A 127 12.83 6.15 7.70
N THR A 128 13.77 7.00 8.10
CA THR A 128 14.95 6.59 8.89
C THR A 128 14.54 6.12 10.28
N ARG A 129 13.56 6.78 10.93
CA ARG A 129 12.98 6.36 12.22
C ARG A 129 12.31 4.99 12.14
N LEU A 130 11.67 4.68 11.01
CA LEU A 130 11.11 3.35 10.73
C LEU A 130 12.18 2.31 10.31
N GLY A 131 13.43 2.73 10.11
CA GLY A 131 14.51 1.83 9.71
C GLY A 131 14.41 1.35 8.26
N LEU A 132 13.74 2.09 7.37
CA LEU A 132 13.49 1.67 5.98
C LEU A 132 14.77 1.38 5.20
N GLN A 133 15.89 2.02 5.54
CA GLN A 133 17.20 1.77 4.94
C GLN A 133 17.69 0.32 5.10
N LYS A 134 17.09 -0.46 6.00
CA LYS A 134 17.39 -1.89 6.21
C LYS A 134 16.48 -2.82 5.39
N ILE A 135 15.37 -2.31 4.87
CA ILE A 135 14.30 -3.09 4.24
C ILE A 135 14.24 -2.83 2.73
N VAL A 136 14.51 -1.57 2.32
CA VAL A 136 14.41 -1.16 0.92
C VAL A 136 15.44 -1.90 0.06
N ARG A 137 14.94 -2.57 -0.97
CA ARG A 137 15.74 -3.27 -1.96
C ARG A 137 16.16 -2.29 -3.06
N VAL A 138 17.45 -2.27 -3.35
CA VAL A 138 18.09 -1.42 -4.36
C VAL A 138 19.12 -2.23 -5.16
N SER A 139 19.51 -1.78 -6.35
CA SER A 139 20.67 -2.37 -7.03
C SER A 139 21.99 -1.96 -6.39
N HIS A 140 23.05 -2.72 -6.69
CA HIS A 140 24.41 -2.51 -6.18
C HIS A 140 25.00 -1.10 -6.41
N LYS A 141 24.50 -0.34 -7.39
CA LYS A 141 24.97 1.04 -7.68
C LYS A 141 24.19 2.12 -6.94
N THR A 142 23.12 1.75 -6.25
CA THR A 142 22.21 2.70 -5.62
C THR A 142 22.47 2.74 -4.12
N ASN A 143 22.68 3.94 -3.57
CA ASN A 143 22.83 4.10 -2.14
C ASN A 143 21.46 4.03 -1.44
N VAL A 144 21.22 2.97 -0.67
CA VAL A 144 19.98 2.76 0.10
C VAL A 144 19.76 3.81 1.20
N THR A 145 20.82 4.42 1.72
CA THR A 145 20.72 5.47 2.75
C THR A 145 20.55 6.86 2.15
N SER A 146 20.45 6.98 0.82
CA SER A 146 20.17 8.26 0.17
C SER A 146 18.80 8.78 0.62
N PRO A 147 18.68 10.05 1.02
CA PRO A 147 17.43 10.64 1.47
C PRO A 147 16.28 10.48 0.48
N ALA A 148 16.56 10.57 -0.82
CA ALA A 148 15.56 10.38 -1.87
C ALA A 148 15.02 8.94 -1.93
N VAL A 149 15.87 7.94 -1.67
CA VAL A 149 15.48 6.52 -1.67
C VAL A 149 14.60 6.21 -0.46
N VAL A 150 15.04 6.66 0.74
CA VAL A 150 14.29 6.46 1.99
C VAL A 150 12.96 7.21 1.94
N CYS A 151 12.97 8.47 1.54
CA CYS A 151 11.74 9.26 1.39
C CYS A 151 10.78 8.66 0.36
N GLY A 152 11.29 8.18 -0.77
CA GLY A 152 10.47 7.53 -1.80
C GLY A 152 9.77 6.28 -1.28
N ALA A 153 10.50 5.43 -0.54
CA ALA A 153 9.93 4.26 0.12
C ALA A 153 8.90 4.64 1.19
N PHE A 154 9.18 5.64 2.01
CA PHE A 154 8.27 6.15 3.03
C PHE A 154 6.95 6.63 2.43
N ARG A 155 7.00 7.47 1.39
CA ARG A 155 5.81 7.93 0.66
C ARG A 155 5.05 6.74 0.06
N ALA A 156 5.77 5.79 -0.54
CA ALA A 156 5.15 4.64 -1.17
C ALA A 156 4.37 3.75 -0.21
N ILE A 157 4.73 3.69 1.08
CA ILE A 157 3.93 2.99 2.10
C ILE A 157 2.51 3.54 2.13
N PHE A 158 2.35 4.86 2.20
CA PHE A 158 1.02 5.48 2.28
C PHE A 158 0.26 5.40 0.96
N GLY A 159 0.96 5.43 -0.17
CA GLY A 159 0.37 5.11 -1.47
C GLY A 159 -0.19 3.67 -1.51
N ALA A 160 0.55 2.70 -0.98
CA ALA A 160 0.09 1.31 -0.90
C ALA A 160 -1.06 1.12 0.09
N ILE A 161 -1.02 1.77 1.25
CA ILE A 161 -2.13 1.75 2.23
C ILE A 161 -3.41 2.28 1.59
N ALA A 162 -3.34 3.38 0.84
CA ALA A 162 -4.53 3.93 0.19
C ALA A 162 -5.14 2.97 -0.85
N ILE A 163 -4.31 2.17 -1.53
CA ILE A 163 -4.78 1.15 -2.47
C ILE A 163 -5.37 -0.05 -1.72
N ASP A 164 -4.69 -0.56 -0.68
CA ASP A 164 -5.14 -1.71 0.10
C ASP A 164 -6.44 -1.42 0.89
N ALA A 165 -6.57 -0.20 1.43
CA ALA A 165 -7.76 0.28 2.11
C ALA A 165 -8.85 0.84 1.18
N VAL A 166 -8.51 1.14 -0.08
CA VAL A 166 -9.36 1.91 -1.02
C VAL A 166 -9.78 3.26 -0.39
N SER A 167 -8.85 3.92 0.31
CA SER A 167 -9.13 5.15 1.07
C SER A 167 -7.88 6.02 1.24
N SER A 168 -7.87 7.21 0.62
CA SER A 168 -6.86 8.24 0.85
C SER A 168 -6.90 8.78 2.28
N ASP A 169 -8.10 8.90 2.85
CA ASP A 169 -8.29 9.46 4.19
C ASP A 169 -7.73 8.54 5.27
N GLU A 170 -7.91 7.22 5.13
CA GLU A 170 -7.31 6.25 6.05
C GLU A 170 -5.79 6.29 5.99
N ALA A 171 -5.21 6.31 4.79
CA ALA A 171 -3.77 6.45 4.61
C ALA A 171 -3.23 7.74 5.23
N GLY A 172 -3.93 8.86 5.04
CA GLY A 172 -3.60 10.15 5.66
C GLY A 172 -3.65 10.11 7.19
N ARG A 173 -4.67 9.46 7.78
CA ARG A 173 -4.76 9.28 9.24
C ARG A 173 -3.61 8.44 9.79
N ILE A 174 -3.23 7.36 9.10
CA ILE A 174 -2.10 6.53 9.50
C ILE A 174 -0.79 7.31 9.38
N TYR A 175 -0.61 8.07 8.29
CA TYR A 175 0.51 9.01 8.16
C TYR A 175 0.59 9.97 9.34
N GLY A 176 -0.50 10.64 9.69
CA GLY A 176 -0.54 11.58 10.81
C GLY A 176 -0.07 10.94 12.13
N LYS A 177 -0.46 9.68 12.38
CA LYS A 177 -0.01 8.93 13.56
C LYS A 177 1.49 8.58 13.49
N VAL A 178 1.97 8.09 12.35
CA VAL A 178 3.38 7.75 12.14
C VAL A 178 4.28 8.98 12.25
N HIS A 179 3.89 10.09 11.61
CA HIS A 179 4.61 11.36 11.57
C HIS A 179 4.66 12.04 12.95
N SER A 180 3.54 12.04 13.68
CA SER A 180 3.48 12.57 15.05
C SER A 180 4.20 11.69 16.08
N GLY A 181 4.68 10.52 15.66
CA GLY A 181 5.33 9.54 16.51
C GLY A 181 4.36 8.82 17.43
N ILE A 182 3.72 7.75 16.94
CA ILE A 182 3.36 6.60 17.78
C ILE A 182 4.69 6.11 18.39
N GLY A 183 5.12 6.73 19.49
CA GLY A 183 6.50 6.62 19.98
C GLY A 183 7.21 7.92 20.37
N ARG A 184 6.52 8.93 20.91
CA ARG A 184 6.96 9.34 22.26
C ARG A 184 6.70 8.13 23.16
N ALA A 185 7.60 7.15 23.14
CA ALA A 185 7.56 6.00 24.03
C ALA A 185 7.36 6.54 25.47
N ALA A 186 6.67 5.86 26.39
CA ALA A 186 7.31 4.74 27.08
C ALA A 186 8.82 5.00 27.40
N THR A 187 9.13 6.24 27.78
CA THR A 187 10.35 6.77 28.40
C THR A 187 9.89 7.98 29.25
N MET A 188 9.75 8.04 30.59
CA MET A 188 10.08 7.18 31.74
C MET A 188 11.15 6.11 31.54
#